data_AF-A0A940EZD7-F1
#
_entry.id   AF-A0A940EZD7-F1
#
_cell.length_a   1.000
_cell.length_b   1.000
_cell.length_c   1.000
_cell.angle_alpha   90.00
_cell.angle_beta   90.00
_cell.angle_gamma   90.00
#
_symmetry.space_group_name_H-M   'P 1'
#
loop_
_entity.id
_entity.type
_entity.pdbx_description
1 polymer ?
#
loop_
_entity_poly.entity_id
_entity_poly.type
_entity_poly.pdbx_seq_one_letter_code
_entity_poly.pdbx_strand_id
1 'polypeptide(L)'
;MHDDDTHLERHLRESEAHLRRIDDLMARASQEAARPPRSEPLDALLEEVKATRARLAGSLHDLRANLPGGGHPDLVRRGEGLRSDLQRAGSEFEKALTAILDTRGV
;
A
#
# COMPACT_ATOMS: atom_id res chain seq x y z
N MET A 1 11.52 -7.04 -28.02
CA MET A 1 11.87 -7.27 -26.61
C MET A 1 11.99 -5.92 -25.89
N HIS A 2 10.93 -5.10 -25.92
CA HIS A 2 10.85 -3.77 -25.27
C HIS A 2 9.52 -3.60 -24.49
N ASP A 3 8.52 -4.46 -24.74
CA ASP A 3 7.18 -4.35 -24.17
C ASP A 3 7.08 -4.83 -22.71
N ASP A 4 7.92 -5.79 -22.31
CA ASP A 4 7.91 -6.35 -20.96
C ASP A 4 8.50 -5.38 -19.91
N ASP A 5 9.54 -4.63 -20.29
CA ASP A 5 10.16 -3.62 -19.42
C ASP A 5 9.19 -2.44 -19.16
N THR A 6 8.44 -2.02 -20.19
CA THR A 6 7.43 -0.96 -20.05
C THR A 6 6.24 -1.40 -19.20
N HIS A 7 5.85 -2.67 -19.26
CA HIS A 7 4.76 -3.20 -18.45
C HIS A 7 5.16 -3.32 -16.96
N LEU A 8 6.37 -3.79 -16.68
CA LEU A 8 6.90 -3.86 -15.32
C LEU A 8 7.09 -2.47 -14.69
N GLU A 9 7.66 -1.51 -15.44
CA GLU A 9 7.78 -0.13 -14.97
C GLU A 9 6.42 0.50 -14.64
N ARG A 10 5.40 0.21 -15.44
CA ARG A 10 4.03 0.66 -15.18
C ARG A 10 3.50 0.08 -13.86
N HIS A 11 3.64 -1.22 -13.64
CA HIS A 11 3.22 -1.84 -12.38
C HIS A 11 3.96 -1.30 -11.16
N LEU A 12 5.25 -1.02 -11.29
CA LEU A 12 6.05 -0.38 -10.25
C LEU A 12 5.50 1.02 -9.92
N ARG A 13 5.29 1.88 -10.92
CA ARG A 13 4.74 3.24 -10.71
C ARG A 13 3.34 3.20 -10.10
N GLU A 14 2.46 2.31 -10.56
CA GLU A 14 1.12 2.11 -10.00
C GLU A 14 1.17 1.64 -8.54
N SER A 15 2.13 0.76 -8.21
CA SER A 15 2.38 0.27 -6.85
C SER A 15 2.87 1.38 -5.92
N GLU A 16 3.80 2.22 -6.39
CA GLU A 16 4.27 3.39 -5.65
C GLU A 16 3.15 4.42 -5.40
N ALA A 17 2.26 4.62 -6.37
CA ALA A 17 1.10 5.48 -6.21
C ALA A 17 0.13 4.93 -5.14
N HIS A 18 -0.08 3.62 -5.11
CA HIS A 18 -0.89 2.97 -4.06
C HIS A 18 -0.28 3.13 -2.67
N LEU A 19 1.04 2.93 -2.52
CA LEU A 19 1.71 3.15 -1.24
C LEU A 19 1.54 4.58 -0.73
N ARG A 20 1.69 5.58 -1.61
CA ARG A 20 1.45 6.99 -1.26
C ARG A 20 0.01 7.25 -0.79
N ARG A 21 -0.98 6.65 -1.47
CA ARG A 21 -2.38 6.76 -1.03
C ARG A 21 -2.61 6.16 0.35
N ILE A 22 -2.00 5.02 0.66
CA ILE A 22 -2.06 4.40 1.99
C ILE A 22 -1.44 5.35 3.03
N ASP A 23 -0.29 5.95 2.73
CA ASP A 23 0.36 6.92 3.61
C ASP A 23 -0.54 8.14 3.89
N ASP A 24 -1.21 8.68 2.87
CA ASP A 24 -2.15 9.80 3.01
C ASP A 24 -3.36 9.43 3.90
N LEU A 25 -3.92 8.23 3.72
CA LEU A 25 -5.03 7.74 4.54
C LEU A 25 -4.60 7.54 5.99
N MET A 26 -3.43 6.95 6.23
CA MET A 26 -2.87 6.81 7.57
C MET A 26 -2.62 8.16 8.24
N ALA A 27 -2.12 9.16 7.50
CA ALA A 27 -1.89 10.49 8.03
C ALA A 27 -3.20 11.16 8.48
N ARG A 28 -4.28 11.04 7.69
CA ARG A 28 -5.62 11.55 8.04
C ARG A 28 -6.18 10.83 9.27
N ALA A 29 -6.10 9.51 9.29
CA ALA A 29 -6.56 8.70 10.41
C ALA A 29 -5.78 8.99 11.70
N SER A 30 -4.47 9.23 11.60
CA SER A 30 -3.63 9.62 12.75
C SER A 30 -4.00 11.00 13.30
N GLN A 31 -4.34 11.95 12.44
CA GLN A 31 -4.83 13.27 12.87
C GLN A 31 -6.17 13.16 13.61
N GLU A 32 -7.07 12.30 13.14
CA GLU A 32 -8.34 12.05 13.84
C GLU A 32 -8.12 11.27 15.14
N ALA A 33 -7.19 10.30 15.18
CA ALA A 33 -6.77 9.62 16.41
C ALA A 33 -6.10 10.59 17.41
N ALA A 34 -5.49 11.68 16.96
CA ALA A 34 -4.93 12.68 17.87
C ALA A 34 -6.02 13.49 18.59
N ARG A 35 -7.27 13.48 18.11
CA ARG A 35 -8.40 14.12 18.77
C ARG A 35 -9.01 13.19 19.82
N PRO A 36 -9.11 13.61 21.10
CA PRO A 36 -9.78 12.82 22.11
C PRO A 36 -11.31 12.83 21.91
N PRO A 37 -12.01 11.73 22.26
CA PRO A 37 -11.46 10.51 22.86
C PRO A 37 -10.81 9.57 21.83
N ARG A 38 -9.59 9.13 22.14
CA ARG A 38 -8.88 8.09 21.39
C ARG A 38 -9.60 6.75 21.51
N SER A 39 -9.88 6.08 20.39
CA SER A 39 -10.31 4.69 20.41
C SER A 39 -9.11 3.77 20.27
N GLU A 40 -8.85 2.93 21.28
CA GLU A 40 -7.86 1.85 21.26
C GLU A 40 -7.93 0.95 19.99
N PRO A 41 -9.12 0.65 19.43
CA PRO A 41 -9.22 -0.09 18.15
C PRO A 41 -8.59 0.63 16.95
N LEU A 42 -8.55 1.97 16.92
CA LEU A 42 -7.93 2.70 15.82
C LEU A 42 -6.41 2.66 15.89
N ASP A 43 -5.84 2.78 17.09
CA ASP A 43 -4.39 2.75 17.27
C ASP A 43 -3.83 1.37 16.87
N ALA A 44 -4.52 0.28 17.25
CA ALA A 44 -4.14 -1.07 16.84
C ALA A 44 -4.19 -1.26 15.31
N LEU A 45 -5.27 -0.78 14.67
CA LEU A 45 -5.40 -0.84 13.21
C LEU A 45 -4.30 -0.04 12.51
N LEU A 46 -3.97 1.16 13.00
CA LEU A 46 -2.90 1.99 12.42
C LEU A 46 -1.54 1.30 12.48
N GLU A 47 -1.22 0.58 13.56
CA GLU A 47 0.01 -0.19 13.67
C GLU A 47 0.03 -1.39 12.69
N GLU A 48 -1.10 -2.09 12.52
CA GLU A 48 -1.22 -3.18 11.53
C GLU A 48 -1.04 -2.67 10.09
N VAL A 49 -1.65 -1.52 9.77
CA VAL A 49 -1.51 -0.87 8.46
C VAL A 49 -0.05 -0.49 8.21
N LYS A 50 0.63 0.11 9.20
CA LYS A 50 2.06 0.46 9.10
C LYS A 50 2.93 -0.75 8.84
N ALA A 51 2.74 -1.85 9.58
CA ALA A 51 3.52 -3.07 9.40
C ALA A 51 3.33 -3.67 8.00
N THR A 52 2.08 -3.72 7.53
CA THR A 52 1.77 -4.23 6.19
C THR A 52 2.35 -3.34 5.09
N ARG A 53 2.23 -2.02 5.23
CA ARG A 53 2.82 -1.02 4.31
C ARG A 53 4.34 -1.17 4.26
N ALA A 54 5.01 -1.35 5.40
CA ALA A 54 6.46 -1.53 5.45
C ALA A 54 6.91 -2.80 4.71
N ARG A 55 6.20 -3.92 4.89
CA ARG A 55 6.46 -5.17 4.19
C ARG A 55 6.29 -5.04 2.67
N LEU A 56 5.21 -4.38 2.23
CA LEU A 56 4.95 -4.17 0.80
C LEU A 56 5.98 -3.22 0.17
N ALA A 57 6.39 -2.17 0.88
CA ALA A 57 7.45 -1.26 0.44
C ALA A 57 8.81 -1.98 0.29
N GLY A 58 9.15 -2.88 1.22
CA GLY A 58 10.33 -3.73 1.11
C GLY A 58 10.29 -4.63 -0.12
N SER A 59 9.14 -5.27 -0.36
CA SER A 59 8.94 -6.13 -1.55
C SER A 59 9.07 -5.36 -2.87
N LEU A 60 8.61 -4.10 -2.89
CA LEU A 60 8.74 -3.21 -4.04
C LEU A 60 10.20 -2.78 -4.26
N HIS A 61 10.90 -2.45 -3.18
CA HIS A 61 12.33 -2.12 -3.23
C HIS A 61 13.16 -3.29 -3.76
N ASP A 62 12.91 -4.50 -3.27
CA ASP A 62 13.57 -5.72 -3.74
C ASP A 62 13.30 -5.98 -5.22
N LEU A 63 12.06 -5.78 -5.67
CA LEU A 63 11.71 -5.94 -7.09
C LEU A 63 12.49 -4.95 -7.97
N ARG A 64 12.67 -3.72 -7.49
CA ARG A 64 13.40 -2.65 -8.19
C ARG A 64 14.91 -2.83 -8.16
N ALA A 65 15.46 -3.42 -7.09
CA ALA A 65 16.87 -3.76 -6.97
C ALA A 65 17.25 -4.96 -7.86
N ASN A 66 16.34 -5.92 -8.04
CA ASN A 66 16.53 -7.10 -8.88
C ASN A 66 16.13 -6.86 -10.35
N LEU A 67 16.23 -5.62 -10.82
CA LEU A 67 15.88 -5.20 -12.18
C LEU A 67 17.09 -5.08 -13.14
N PRO A 68 18.16 -5.91 -13.13
CA PRO A 68 19.22 -5.74 -14.10
C PRO A 68 18.81 -6.31 -15.46
N GLY A 69 18.55 -5.42 -16.42
CA GLY A 69 18.90 -5.62 -17.83
C GLY A 69 18.06 -6.56 -18.70
N GLY A 70 16.81 -6.85 -18.33
CA GLY A 70 15.88 -7.49 -19.27
C GLY A 70 14.64 -8.07 -18.59
N GLY A 71 13.47 -7.70 -19.13
CA GLY A 71 12.15 -8.16 -18.73
C GLY A 71 12.04 -9.67 -18.67
N HIS A 72 12.35 -10.24 -17.52
CA HIS A 72 12.05 -11.63 -17.22
C HIS A 72 10.54 -11.74 -16.95
N PRO A 73 9.83 -12.66 -17.62
CA PRO A 73 8.39 -12.88 -17.40
C PRO A 73 8.02 -13.15 -15.93
N ASP A 74 8.95 -13.69 -15.14
CA ASP A 74 8.78 -13.92 -13.71
C ASP A 74 8.79 -12.61 -12.89
N LEU A 75 9.56 -11.60 -13.30
CA LEU A 75 9.58 -10.27 -12.66
C LEU A 75 8.30 -9.50 -12.98
N VAL A 76 7.79 -9.59 -14.22
CA VAL A 76 6.50 -9.02 -14.62
C VAL A 76 5.36 -9.61 -13.77
N ARG A 77 5.29 -10.94 -13.67
CA ARG A 77 4.29 -11.65 -12.85
C ARG A 77 4.40 -11.27 -11.38
N ARG A 78 5.61 -11.11 -10.86
CA ARG A 78 5.86 -10.69 -9.48
C ARG A 78 5.41 -9.24 -9.25
N GLY A 79 5.62 -8.34 -10.22
CA GLY A 79 5.12 -6.98 -10.19
C GLY A 79 3.58 -6.89 -10.22
N GLU A 80 2.93 -7.70 -11.06
CA GLU A 80 1.46 -7.82 -11.09
C GLU A 80 0.88 -8.32 -9.76
N GLY A 81 1.50 -9.34 -9.17
CA GLY A 81 1.12 -9.88 -7.87
C GLY A 81 1.24 -8.81 -6.78
N LEU A 82 2.38 -8.13 -6.72
CA LEU A 82 2.62 -7.06 -5.75
C LEU A 82 1.62 -5.90 -5.90
N ARG A 83 1.30 -5.51 -7.14
CA ARG A 83 0.27 -4.49 -7.41
C ARG A 83 -1.10 -4.93 -6.87
N SER A 84 -1.47 -6.18 -7.13
CA SER A 84 -2.76 -6.74 -6.70
C SER A 84 -2.85 -6.80 -5.16
N ASP A 85 -1.76 -7.18 -4.50
CA ASP A 85 -1.67 -7.19 -3.03
C ASP A 85 -1.77 -5.78 -2.46
N LEU A 86 -1.09 -4.79 -3.06
CA LEU A 86 -1.19 -3.38 -2.68
C LEU A 86 -2.59 -2.82 -2.85
N GLN A 87 -3.26 -3.14 -3.96
CA GLN A 87 -4.62 -2.69 -4.22
C GLN A 87 -5.61 -3.30 -3.23
N ARG A 88 -5.46 -4.60 -2.92
CA ARG A 88 -6.29 -5.28 -1.91
C ARG A 88 -6.05 -4.69 -0.52
N ALA A 89 -4.80 -4.59 -0.09
CA ALA A 89 -4.45 -4.03 1.22
C ALA A 89 -4.95 -2.59 1.35
N GLY A 90 -4.72 -1.75 0.34
CA GLY A 90 -5.21 -0.37 0.32
C GLY A 90 -6.74 -0.29 0.41
N SER A 91 -7.46 -1.18 -0.27
CA SER A 91 -8.93 -1.22 -0.21
C SER A 91 -9.45 -1.67 1.15
N GLU A 92 -8.82 -2.68 1.77
CA GLU A 92 -9.20 -3.13 3.11
C GLU A 92 -8.89 -2.06 4.16
N PHE A 93 -7.77 -1.35 4.04
CA PHE A 93 -7.46 -0.21 4.91
C PHE A 93 -8.43 0.94 4.73
N GLU A 94 -8.78 1.28 3.49
CA GLU A 94 -9.77 2.33 3.21
C GLU A 94 -11.12 1.98 3.83
N LYS A 95 -11.59 0.74 3.70
CA LYS A 95 -12.83 0.27 4.36
C LYS A 95 -12.72 0.33 5.87
N ALA A 96 -11.64 -0.18 6.46
CA ALA A 96 -11.47 -0.24 7.91
C ALA A 96 -11.37 1.16 8.52
N LEU A 97 -10.62 2.07 7.88
CA LEU A 97 -10.52 3.46 8.29
C LEU A 97 -11.86 4.19 8.12
N THR A 98 -12.56 3.99 7.00
CA THR A 98 -13.89 4.60 6.78
C THR A 98 -14.91 4.10 7.80
N ALA A 99 -14.95 2.80 8.07
CA ALA A 99 -15.86 2.24 9.08
C ALA A 99 -15.60 2.84 10.47
N ILE A 100 -14.34 3.00 10.87
CA ILE A 100 -14.00 3.63 12.16
C ILE A 100 -14.38 5.11 12.16
N LEU A 101 -14.12 5.85 11.09
CA LEU A 101 -14.48 7.27 10.98
C LEU A 101 -16.01 7.46 10.98
N ASP A 102 -16.76 6.61 10.30
CA ASP A 102 -18.23 6.64 10.26
C ASP A 102 -18.83 6.28 11.62
N THR A 103 -18.29 5.27 12.32
CA THR A 103 -18.75 4.89 13.68
C THR A 103 -18.50 5.97 14.72
N ARG A 104 -17.58 6.91 14.47
CA ARG A 104 -17.29 8.03 15.38
C ARG A 104 -18.25 9.20 15.24
N GLY A 105 -19.09 9.23 14.22
CA GLY A 105 -20.23 10.14 14.13
C GLY A 105 -19.85 11.62 14.05
N VAL A 106 -20.27 12.23 12.95
CA VAL A 106 -20.75 13.62 12.97
C VAL A 106 -21.93 13.73 13.93
#